data_AF-A0A2W4RWI0-F1
#
_entry.id   AF-A0A2W4RWI0-F1
#
_cell.length_a   1.000
_cell.length_b   1.000
_cell.length_c   1.000
_cell.angle_alpha   90.00
_cell.angle_beta   90.00
_cell.angle_gamma   90.00
#
_symmetry.space_group_name_H-M   'P 1'
#
loop_
_entity.id
_entity.type
_entity.pdbx_description
1 polymer ?
#
loop_
_entity_poly.entity_id
_entity_poly.type
_entity_poly.pdbx_seq_one_letter_code
_entity_poly.pdbx_strand_id
1 'polypeptide(L)'
;MHVKRFYQPTVREALAEVRARMGPDALILSTELVPAPGWRGWLGRRLVRVTAATERPAAAPAPAESGASALSERRPAATHGATGCPRE
;
A
#
# COMPACT_ATOMS: atom_id res chain seq x y z
N MET A 1 -6.30 -20.27 7.43
CA MET A 1 -6.26 -18.79 7.51
C MET A 1 -6.43 -18.30 8.94
N HIS A 2 -5.64 -17.33 9.39
CA HIS A 2 -5.84 -16.61 10.66
C HIS A 2 -6.17 -15.15 10.37
N VAL A 3 -7.35 -14.68 10.77
CA VAL A 3 -7.83 -13.31 10.54
C VAL A 3 -7.84 -12.53 11.85
N LYS A 4 -7.30 -11.31 11.85
CA LYS A 4 -7.29 -10.42 13.03
C LYS A 4 -7.58 -8.97 12.64
N ARG A 5 -8.20 -8.24 13.56
CA ARG A 5 -8.56 -6.82 13.41
C ARG A 5 -7.67 -5.98 14.31
N PHE A 6 -7.11 -4.93 13.76
CA PHE A 6 -6.23 -3.98 14.43
C PHE A 6 -6.86 -2.60 14.41
N TYR A 7 -6.73 -1.84 15.49
CA TYR A 7 -7.34 -0.52 15.66
C TYR A 7 -6.27 0.47 16.08
N GLN A 8 -5.93 1.41 15.20
CA GLN A 8 -4.88 2.39 15.46
C GLN A 8 -5.32 3.81 15.11
N PRO A 9 -4.66 4.85 15.64
CA PRO A 9 -4.98 6.24 15.34
C PRO A 9 -4.75 6.58 13.87
N THR A 10 -3.73 5.97 13.26
CA THR A 10 -3.32 6.23 11.88
C THR A 10 -3.13 4.94 11.09
N VAL A 11 -3.23 5.03 9.77
CA VAL A 11 -2.98 3.90 8.86
C VAL A 11 -1.54 3.41 8.99
N ARG A 12 -0.58 4.33 9.17
CA ARG A 12 0.84 3.99 9.28
C ARG A 12 1.10 3.11 10.51
N GLU A 13 0.50 3.45 11.65
CA GLU A 13 0.59 2.65 12.87
C GLU A 13 -0.15 1.31 12.73
N ALA A 14 -1.33 1.30 12.11
CA ALA A 14 -2.07 0.06 11.86
C ALA A 14 -1.25 -0.94 11.05
N LEU A 15 -0.62 -0.47 9.96
CA LEU A 15 0.23 -1.32 9.12
C LEU A 15 1.51 -1.76 9.84
N ALA A 16 2.10 -0.89 10.67
CA ALA A 16 3.27 -1.26 11.48
C ALA A 16 2.93 -2.37 12.48
N GLU A 17 1.78 -2.27 13.16
CA GLU A 17 1.30 -3.29 14.10
C GLU A 17 0.98 -4.61 13.39
N VAL A 18 0.33 -4.55 12.22
CA VAL A 18 0.06 -5.75 11.40
C VAL A 18 1.36 -6.46 11.05
N ARG A 19 2.37 -5.73 10.56
CA ARG A 19 3.69 -6.30 10.22
C ARG A 19 4.39 -6.90 11.44
N ALA A 20 4.36 -6.21 12.57
CA ALA A 20 4.98 -6.67 13.81
C ALA A 20 4.31 -7.94 14.35
N ARG A 21 2.99 -8.10 14.16
CA ARG A 21 2.22 -9.19 14.76
C ARG A 21 1.93 -10.37 13.83
N MET A 22 1.82 -10.13 12.54
CA MET A 22 1.47 -11.17 11.54
C MET A 22 2.56 -11.38 10.49
N GLY A 23 3.59 -10.55 10.46
CA GLY A 23 4.69 -10.65 9.50
C GLY A 23 4.46 -9.80 8.23
N PRO A 24 5.49 -9.71 7.38
CA PRO A 24 5.45 -8.93 6.15
C PRO A 24 4.49 -9.52 5.10
N ASP A 25 4.23 -10.82 5.12
CA ASP A 25 3.34 -11.53 4.19
C ASP A 25 1.84 -11.47 4.59
N ALA A 26 1.49 -10.59 5.53
CA ALA A 26 0.11 -10.40 5.94
C ALA A 26 -0.74 -9.76 4.82
N LEU A 27 -1.85 -10.42 4.47
CA LEU A 27 -2.82 -9.91 3.51
C LEU A 27 -3.81 -8.97 4.19
N ILE A 28 -3.91 -7.73 3.70
CA ILE A 28 -4.90 -6.77 4.19
C ILE A 28 -6.23 -6.99 3.48
N LEU A 29 -7.29 -7.26 4.24
CA LEU A 29 -8.63 -7.52 3.71
C LEU A 29 -9.48 -6.27 3.62
N SER A 30 -9.44 -5.42 4.66
CA SER A 30 -10.24 -4.20 4.72
C SER A 30 -9.53 -3.13 5.54
N THR A 31 -9.59 -1.88 5.09
CA THR A 31 -9.16 -0.70 5.83
C THR A 31 -10.29 0.31 5.86
N GLU A 32 -10.72 0.70 7.05
CA GLU A 32 -11.86 1.59 7.22
C GLU A 32 -11.71 2.44 8.49
N LEU A 33 -12.32 3.64 8.48
CA LEU A 33 -12.38 4.50 9.65
C LEU A 33 -13.63 4.17 10.47
N VAL A 34 -13.42 3.69 11.69
CA VAL A 34 -14.50 3.32 12.61
C VAL A 34 -14.52 4.26 13.82
N PRO A 35 -15.68 4.48 14.45
CA PRO A 35 -15.74 5.11 15.76
C PRO A 35 -14.86 4.34 16.76
N ALA A 36 -14.16 5.07 17.63
CA ALA A 36 -13.40 4.43 18.70
C ALA A 36 -14.36 3.61 19.60
N PRO A 37 -13.98 2.41 20.05
CA PRO A 37 -14.83 1.59 20.90
C PRO A 37 -15.12 2.30 22.24
N GLY A 38 -16.34 2.11 22.74
CA GLY A 38 -16.83 2.69 23.99
C GLY A 38 -17.22 4.18 23.89
N TRP A 39 -17.30 4.83 25.04
CA TRP A 39 -17.71 6.24 25.17
C TRP A 39 -16.86 7.23 24.35
N ARG A 40 -15.60 6.89 24.06
CA ARG A 40 -14.71 7.70 23.22
C ARG A 40 -15.20 7.86 21.78
N GLY A 41 -15.95 6.90 21.24
CA GLY A 41 -16.57 7.02 19.93
C GLY A 41 -17.68 8.09 19.91
N TRP A 42 -18.35 8.27 21.04
CA TRP A 42 -19.39 9.29 21.20
C TRP A 42 -18.82 10.71 21.31
N LEU A 43 -17.57 10.84 21.77
CA LEU A 43 -16.78 12.09 21.72
C LEU A 43 -16.23 12.40 20.31
N GLY A 44 -16.65 11.66 19.28
CA GLY A 44 -16.25 11.89 17.89
C GLY A 44 -14.85 11.36 17.53
N ARG A 45 -14.18 10.62 18.42
CA ARG A 45 -12.88 10.03 18.11
C ARG A 45 -13.03 8.86 17.14
N ARG A 46 -12.28 8.89 16.05
CA ARG A 46 -12.22 7.81 15.05
C ARG A 46 -10.88 7.09 15.10
N LEU A 47 -10.88 5.83 14.69
CA LEU A 47 -9.71 4.97 14.57
C LEU A 47 -9.72 4.31 13.20
N VAL A 48 -8.53 3.97 12.71
CA VAL A 48 -8.37 3.12 11.54
C VAL A 48 -8.47 1.67 11.98
N ARG A 49 -9.46 0.95 11.45
CA ARG A 49 -9.60 -0.50 11.56
C ARG A 49 -8.97 -1.14 10.34
N VAL A 50 -7.94 -1.95 10.57
CA VAL A 50 -7.34 -2.81 9.54
C VAL A 50 -7.68 -4.25 9.86
N THR A 51 -8.38 -4.92 8.95
CA THR A 51 -8.61 -6.36 9.01
C THR A 51 -7.58 -7.03 8.12
N ALA A 52 -6.80 -7.94 8.70
CA ALA A 52 -5.74 -8.61 7.97
C ALA A 52 -5.79 -10.12 8.24
N ALA A 53 -5.33 -10.89 7.27
CA ALA A 53 -5.24 -12.33 7.30
C ALA A 53 -3.80 -12.79 7.06
N THR A 54 -3.38 -13.84 7.75
CA THR A 54 -2.16 -14.57 7.42
C THR A 54 -2.53 -16.01 7.07
N GLU A 55 -2.09 -16.44 5.90
CA GLU A 55 -2.02 -17.84 5.55
C GLU A 55 -0.65 -18.33 5.97
N ARG A 56 -0.57 -19.39 6.79
CA ARG A 56 0.72 -19.98 7.13
C ARG A 56 1.25 -20.59 5.83
N PRO A 57 2.34 -20.08 5.22
CA PRO A 57 2.85 -20.72 4.03
C PRO A 57 3.39 -22.08 4.44
N ALA A 58 2.90 -23.16 3.83
CA ALA A 58 3.76 -24.31 3.63
C ALA A 58 4.96 -23.78 2.82
N ALA A 59 6.16 -23.90 3.39
CA ALA A 59 7.37 -23.19 2.98
C ALA A 59 7.51 -23.03 1.45
N ALA A 60 7.60 -21.78 0.98
CA ALA A 60 8.17 -21.41 -0.30
C ALA A 60 8.84 -20.03 -0.18
N PRO A 61 9.99 -19.81 -0.85
CA PRO A 61 10.95 -18.76 -0.50
C PRO A 61 10.50 -17.34 -0.93
N ALA A 62 10.80 -16.37 -0.07
CA ALA A 62 10.70 -14.93 -0.29
C ALA A 62 11.85 -14.39 -1.19
N PRO A 63 11.93 -13.09 -1.52
CA PRO A 63 10.91 -12.10 -1.91
C PRO A 63 11.28 -11.42 -3.27
N ALA A 64 10.31 -10.86 -4.00
CA ALA A 64 10.59 -9.94 -5.11
C ALA A 64 9.99 -8.56 -4.84
N GLU A 65 10.85 -7.68 -4.31
CA GLU A 65 10.99 -6.27 -4.72
C GLU A 65 9.71 -5.52 -5.13
N SER A 66 8.97 -4.99 -4.16
CA SER A 66 8.11 -3.82 -4.39
C SER A 66 8.95 -2.56 -4.18
N GLY A 67 9.83 -2.33 -5.15
CA GLY A 67 10.80 -1.24 -5.15
C GLY A 67 11.14 -0.78 -6.56
N ALA A 68 10.15 -0.65 -7.45
CA ALA A 68 10.38 -0.09 -8.79
C ALA A 68 9.11 0.48 -9.43
N SER A 69 8.83 1.75 -9.18
CA SER A 69 8.36 2.69 -10.23
C SER A 69 8.48 4.14 -9.76
N ALA A 70 9.64 4.47 -9.20
CA ALA A 70 10.22 5.78 -9.38
C ALA A 70 11.40 5.58 -10.33
N LEU A 71 11.41 6.31 -11.43
CA LEU A 71 12.48 6.40 -12.46
C LEU A 71 12.56 5.21 -13.44
N SER A 72 12.17 5.42 -14.70
CA SER A 72 13.16 5.67 -15.76
C SER A 72 12.56 5.54 -17.17
N GLU A 73 12.71 6.62 -17.93
CA GLU A 73 13.00 6.64 -19.36
C GLU A 73 12.25 5.70 -20.30
N ARG A 74 11.13 6.19 -20.83
CA ARG A 74 10.74 5.89 -22.21
C ARG A 74 10.20 7.12 -22.92
N ARG A 75 11.11 7.99 -23.39
CA ARG A 75 10.83 8.79 -24.59
C ARG A 75 12.07 8.81 -25.49
N PRO A 76 12.21 7.84 -26.41
CA PRO A 76 13.23 7.92 -27.44
C PRO A 76 12.94 9.09 -28.39
N ALA A 77 14.02 9.61 -28.94
CA ALA A 77 14.11 10.75 -29.84
C ALA A 77 13.23 10.61 -31.09
N ALA A 78 12.50 11.67 -31.43
CA ALA A 78 12.03 11.91 -32.79
C ALA A 78 12.93 12.98 -33.41
N THR A 79 13.99 12.51 -34.07
CA THR A 79 14.68 13.26 -35.11
C THR A 79 13.69 13.53 -36.24
N HIS A 80 13.22 14.75 -36.40
CA HIS A 80 12.69 15.20 -37.68
C HIS A 80 13.61 16.29 -38.21
N GLY A 81 14.33 15.90 -39.25
CA GLY A 81 15.40 16.67 -39.86
C GLY A 81 14.91 17.96 -40.51
N ALA A 82 15.87 18.87 -40.58
CA ALA A 82 15.85 20.03 -41.43
C ALA A 82 15.72 19.64 -42.90
N THR A 83 14.84 20.34 -43.62
CA THR A 83 15.05 20.91 -44.97
C THR A 83 13.91 21.94 -45.10
N GLY A 84 14.09 23.25 -45.27
CA GLY A 84 15.15 23.95 -45.97
C GLY A 84 14.66 24.37 -47.36
N CYS A 85 13.86 25.46 -47.40
CA CYS A 85 13.69 26.43 -48.51
C CYS A 85 12.92 25.98 -49.80
N PRO A 86 12.57 26.91 -50.71
CA PRO A 86 11.57 27.97 -50.54
C PRO A 86 10.59 28.06 -51.74
N ARG A 87 9.77 29.12 -51.70
CA ARG A 87 8.72 29.54 -52.64
C ARG A 87 9.28 30.12 -53.95
N GLU A 88 8.66 29.78 -55.08
CA GLU A 88 8.66 30.56 -56.34
C GLU A 88 7.28 30.53 -56.98
#